data_AF-A0A6J1QE78-F1
#
_entry.id   AF-A0A6J1QE78-F1
#
_cell.length_a   1.000
_cell.length_b   1.000
_cell.length_c   1.000
_cell.angle_alpha   90.00
_cell.angle_beta   90.00
_cell.angle_gamma   90.00
#
_symmetry.space_group_name_H-M   'P 1'
#
loop_
_entity.id
_entity.type
_entity.pdbx_description
1 polymer ?
#
loop_
_entity_poly.entity_id
_entity_poly.type
_entity_poly.pdbx_seq_one_letter_code
_entity_poly.pdbx_strand_id
1 'polypeptide(L)'
;MEEETVSDCSCSEKTDKEVFATPKEEKRGKGRLTKEEFRRRERSRSLSILEFMTSDNSTACELAKAKRKREENEQRTMEIFKRDNKTVRTPPGMDKAKDGAGGVGKKKEEEGVLSATKKDEEDGSLLAVLREIRNEMRDLREEMREMRERMNVLEEGRRKKEEKVEERMDKIEVRLSKIERRSENITDETTSGKMEEIVGKVAELEFGARARVKKMRPAGRVGGEIIIVEMDCWEAKDNIMKEKKKLGSKKIFIDHDLTFEDREVQRRIKERAWKEKTEGKWVKIGFRKLEIQGR
;
A
#
# COMPACT_ATOMS: atom_id res chain seq x y z
N MET A 1 59.40 79.88 -16.54
CA MET A 1 58.88 80.42 -17.82
C MET A 1 58.19 79.24 -18.46
N GLU A 2 56.89 79.05 -18.25
CA GLU A 2 55.70 79.68 -18.90
C GLU A 2 54.95 78.45 -19.47
N GLU A 3 53.92 77.96 -18.78
CA GLU A 3 52.49 78.29 -18.93
C GLU A 3 51.95 78.15 -20.37
N GLU A 4 50.95 77.26 -20.52
CA GLU A 4 49.58 77.48 -21.08
C GLU A 4 49.04 76.22 -21.79
N THR A 5 47.96 75.58 -21.29
CA THR A 5 46.51 75.59 -21.70
C THR A 5 46.24 74.97 -23.09
N VAL A 6 45.15 74.24 -23.45
CA VAL A 6 43.69 74.20 -23.14
C VAL A 6 43.08 72.84 -23.66
N SER A 7 41.83 72.53 -23.24
CA SER A 7 40.71 71.91 -24.02
C SER A 7 40.68 70.38 -24.19
N ASP A 8 39.58 69.62 -24.10
CA ASP A 8 38.12 69.84 -24.04
C ASP A 8 37.46 68.59 -23.39
N CYS A 9 36.47 68.74 -22.52
CA CYS A 9 35.03 68.52 -22.78
C CYS A 9 34.60 67.07 -23.09
N SER A 10 33.96 66.40 -22.12
CA SER A 10 32.91 65.42 -22.42
C SER A 10 31.92 65.29 -21.27
N CYS A 11 30.72 65.80 -21.49
CA CYS A 11 29.52 65.62 -20.67
C CYS A 11 29.24 64.12 -20.43
N SER A 12 29.16 63.71 -19.18
CA SER A 12 28.45 62.49 -18.80
C SER A 12 27.07 62.87 -18.24
N GLU A 13 26.04 62.50 -19.01
CA GLU A 13 24.62 62.61 -18.66
C GLU A 13 24.34 62.00 -17.28
N LYS A 14 23.76 62.81 -16.39
CA LYS A 14 23.17 62.32 -15.15
C LYS A 14 21.78 61.80 -15.48
N THR A 15 21.64 60.48 -15.58
CA THR A 15 20.31 59.84 -15.54
C THR A 15 19.85 59.81 -14.09
N ASP A 16 18.86 60.63 -13.76
CA ASP A 16 18.14 60.57 -12.50
C ASP A 16 17.41 59.22 -12.40
N LYS A 17 17.95 58.33 -11.56
CA LYS A 17 17.28 57.10 -11.17
C LYS A 17 16.38 57.43 -9.98
N GLU A 18 15.09 57.58 -10.24
CA GLU A 18 14.05 57.52 -9.22
C GLU A 18 14.15 56.18 -8.47
N VAL A 19 14.66 56.24 -7.24
CA VAL A 19 14.68 55.12 -6.31
C VAL A 19 13.30 55.03 -5.67
N PHE A 20 12.44 54.17 -6.23
CA PHE A 20 11.22 53.75 -5.56
C PHE A 20 11.59 52.96 -4.29
N ALA A 21 11.41 53.61 -3.13
CA ALA A 21 11.54 52.98 -1.83
C ALA A 21 10.38 52.01 -1.61
N THR A 22 10.64 50.71 -1.77
CA THR A 22 9.70 49.67 -1.33
C THR A 22 9.66 49.61 0.20
N PRO A 23 8.46 49.45 0.81
CA PRO A 23 8.31 49.38 2.26
C PRO A 23 9.06 48.18 2.84
N LYS A 24 9.82 48.43 3.91
CA LYS A 24 10.56 47.42 4.68
C LYS A 24 9.61 46.34 5.17
N GLU A 25 9.70 45.14 4.61
CA GLU A 25 9.09 43.95 5.18
C GLU A 25 9.65 43.71 6.58
N GLU A 26 8.75 43.77 7.54
CA GLU A 26 8.93 43.45 8.95
C GLU A 26 9.36 41.99 9.07
N LYS A 27 10.67 41.77 9.29
CA LYS A 27 11.25 40.44 9.51
C LYS A 27 10.67 39.87 10.81
N ARG A 28 9.57 39.11 10.70
CA ARG A 28 9.06 38.24 11.76
C ARG A 28 10.20 37.32 12.21
N GLY A 29 10.75 37.62 13.38
CA GLY A 29 11.81 36.85 14.00
C GLY A 29 11.39 35.39 14.12
N LYS A 30 12.17 34.50 13.49
CA LYS A 30 12.12 33.07 13.79
C LYS A 30 12.57 32.90 15.24
N GLY A 31 11.61 32.93 16.17
CA GLY A 31 11.83 32.60 17.56
C GLY A 31 12.55 31.26 17.64
N ARG A 32 13.69 31.23 18.31
CA ARG A 32 14.42 29.99 18.60
C ARG A 32 13.49 29.11 19.43
N LEU A 33 12.92 28.09 18.78
CA LEU A 33 12.16 27.03 19.45
C LEU A 33 13.03 26.45 20.56
N THR A 34 12.43 26.30 21.73
CA THR A 34 13.14 25.76 22.88
C THR A 34 13.48 24.28 22.63
N LYS A 35 14.56 23.79 23.24
CA LYS A 35 15.03 22.40 23.11
C LYS A 35 13.92 21.37 23.43
N GLU A 36 12.94 21.77 24.23
CA GLU A 36 11.82 20.95 24.65
C GLU A 36 10.70 20.84 23.61
N GLU A 37 10.42 21.90 22.86
CA GLU A 37 9.48 21.85 21.72
C GLU A 37 9.99 20.95 20.59
N PHE A 38 11.31 20.92 20.39
CA PHE A 38 11.93 20.01 19.43
C PHE A 38 11.73 18.54 19.83
N ARG A 39 11.89 18.23 21.13
CA ARG A 39 11.64 16.87 21.68
C ARG A 39 10.17 16.47 21.60
N ARG A 40 9.22 17.38 21.82
CA ARG A 40 7.78 17.08 21.65
C ARG A 40 7.46 16.75 20.19
N ARG A 41 8.02 17.48 19.23
CA ARG A 41 7.77 17.26 17.79
C ARG A 41 8.33 15.93 17.28
N GLU A 42 9.47 15.48 17.82
CA GLU A 42 10.03 14.15 17.50
C GLU A 42 9.21 12.99 18.11
N ARG A 43 8.67 13.16 19.32
CA ARG A 43 7.78 12.16 19.94
C ARG A 43 6.48 11.99 19.17
N SER A 44 5.88 13.08 18.67
CA SER A 44 4.67 13.00 17.84
C SER A 44 4.90 12.32 16.48
N ARG A 45 6.09 12.45 15.88
CA ARG A 45 6.43 11.80 14.60
C ARG A 45 6.76 10.31 14.74
N SER A 46 7.33 9.91 15.87
CA SER A 46 7.65 8.49 16.12
C SER A 46 6.40 7.67 16.44
N LEU A 47 5.41 8.25 17.12
CA LEU A 47 4.12 7.59 17.37
C LEU A 47 3.33 7.32 16.09
N SER A 48 3.28 8.27 15.14
CA SER A 48 2.52 8.08 13.91
C SER A 48 3.11 7.00 12.98
N ILE A 49 4.43 6.80 13.02
CA ILE A 49 5.09 5.74 12.24
C ILE A 49 4.80 4.37 12.85
N LEU A 50 4.79 4.27 14.18
CA LEU A 50 4.49 3.01 14.87
C LEU A 50 3.02 2.60 14.69
N GLU A 51 2.09 3.56 14.73
CA GLU A 51 0.66 3.33 14.43
C GLU A 51 0.42 2.90 12.98
N PHE A 52 1.21 3.41 12.04
CA PHE A 52 1.13 2.99 10.64
C PHE A 52 1.59 1.53 10.48
N MET A 53 2.70 1.15 11.11
CA MET A 53 3.26 -0.21 11.01
C MET A 53 2.42 -1.28 11.73
N THR A 54 1.68 -0.93 12.79
CA THR A 54 0.76 -1.87 13.44
C THR A 54 -0.53 -2.07 12.65
N SER A 55 -0.92 -1.11 11.79
CA SER A 55 -2.12 -1.25 10.95
C SER A 55 -1.98 -2.30 9.83
N ASP A 56 -0.77 -2.50 9.28
CA ASP A 56 -0.53 -3.46 8.20
C ASP A 56 -0.47 -4.93 8.67
N ASN A 57 -0.13 -5.17 9.94
CA ASN A 57 -0.15 -6.52 10.52
C ASN A 57 -1.57 -7.01 10.86
N SER A 58 -2.50 -6.08 11.08
CA SER A 58 -3.91 -6.38 11.33
C SER A 58 -4.60 -6.94 10.08
N THR A 59 -4.35 -6.33 8.91
CA THR A 59 -5.00 -6.72 7.65
C THR A 59 -4.53 -8.09 7.14
N ALA A 60 -3.25 -8.43 7.33
CA ALA A 60 -2.72 -9.75 7.01
C ALA A 60 -3.33 -10.87 7.87
N CYS A 61 -3.55 -10.60 9.17
CA CYS A 61 -4.17 -11.55 10.10
C CYS A 61 -5.68 -11.73 9.80
N GLU A 62 -6.39 -10.65 9.46
CA GLU A 62 -7.78 -10.69 8.99
C GLU A 62 -7.93 -11.51 7.69
N LEU A 63 -7.02 -11.32 6.73
CA LEU A 63 -6.98 -12.09 5.47
C LEU A 63 -6.74 -13.59 5.72
N ALA A 64 -5.86 -13.94 6.66
CA ALA A 64 -5.61 -15.33 7.02
C ALA A 64 -6.83 -15.98 7.68
N LYS A 65 -7.54 -15.26 8.56
CA LYS A 65 -8.81 -15.73 9.17
C LYS A 65 -9.91 -15.91 8.12
N ALA A 66 -10.01 -15.00 7.15
CA ALA A 66 -10.99 -15.11 6.07
C ALA A 66 -10.71 -16.31 5.15
N LYS A 67 -9.44 -16.60 4.82
CA LYS A 67 -9.06 -17.78 4.04
C LYS A 67 -9.44 -19.09 4.74
N ARG A 68 -9.15 -19.22 6.04
CA ARG A 68 -9.52 -20.42 6.82
C ARG A 68 -11.04 -20.66 6.84
N LYS A 69 -11.85 -19.62 7.03
CA LYS A 69 -13.31 -19.73 7.00
C LYS A 69 -13.85 -20.18 5.63
N ARG A 70 -13.23 -19.75 4.53
CA ARG A 70 -13.62 -20.18 3.18
C ARG A 70 -13.31 -21.66 2.96
N GLU A 71 -12.14 -22.11 3.41
CA GLU A 71 -11.72 -23.51 3.30
C GLU A 71 -12.61 -24.45 4.13
N GLU A 72 -12.98 -24.07 5.36
CA GLU A 72 -13.97 -24.82 6.17
C GLU A 72 -15.34 -24.92 5.49
N ASN A 73 -15.82 -23.82 4.90
CA ASN A 73 -17.10 -23.84 4.17
C ASN A 73 -17.04 -24.71 2.91
N GLU A 74 -15.95 -24.69 2.15
CA GLU A 74 -15.75 -25.56 0.99
C GLU A 74 -15.66 -27.04 1.39
N GLN A 75 -15.03 -27.37 2.52
CA GLN A 75 -15.04 -28.73 3.05
C GLN A 75 -16.44 -29.17 3.48
N ARG A 76 -17.21 -28.29 4.14
CA ARG A 76 -18.57 -28.60 4.59
C ARG A 76 -19.53 -28.82 3.41
N THR A 77 -19.42 -28.04 2.33
CA THR A 77 -20.25 -28.23 1.13
C THR A 77 -19.87 -29.50 0.36
N MET A 78 -18.58 -29.83 0.28
CA MET A 78 -18.14 -31.10 -0.31
C MET A 78 -18.62 -32.32 0.49
N GLU A 79 -18.72 -32.22 1.82
CA GLU A 79 -19.28 -33.29 2.65
C GLU A 79 -20.78 -33.51 2.41
N ILE A 80 -21.56 -32.45 2.17
CA ILE A 80 -22.99 -32.55 1.85
C ILE A 80 -23.17 -33.31 0.53
N PHE A 81 -22.43 -32.94 -0.51
CA PHE A 81 -22.46 -33.63 -1.81
C PHE A 81 -22.05 -35.12 -1.73
N LYS A 82 -21.15 -35.47 -0.81
CA LYS A 82 -20.77 -36.88 -0.58
C LYS A 82 -21.83 -37.69 0.15
N ARG A 83 -22.66 -37.06 0.98
CA ARG A 83 -23.77 -37.72 1.68
C ARG A 83 -24.96 -37.96 0.74
N ASP A 84 -25.24 -37.02 -0.16
CA ASP A 84 -26.39 -37.11 -1.07
C ASP A 84 -26.18 -38.08 -2.25
N ASN A 85 -24.94 -38.49 -2.54
CA ASN A 85 -24.65 -39.43 -3.62
C ASN A 85 -24.79 -40.92 -3.22
N LYS A 86 -25.36 -41.21 -2.04
CA LYS A 86 -25.59 -42.59 -1.55
C LYS A 86 -27.05 -43.05 -1.61
N THR A 87 -27.99 -42.20 -2.00
CA THR A 87 -29.38 -42.62 -2.23
C THR A 87 -29.54 -43.18 -3.65
N VAL A 88 -29.44 -44.51 -3.73
CA VAL A 88 -30.15 -45.41 -4.65
C VAL A 88 -30.39 -44.84 -6.06
N ARG A 89 -29.41 -45.08 -6.92
CA ARG A 89 -29.57 -45.03 -8.38
C ARG A 89 -30.49 -46.21 -8.76
N THR A 90 -31.79 -45.97 -8.85
CA THR A 90 -32.72 -46.94 -9.44
C THR A 90 -32.25 -47.19 -10.88
N PRO A 91 -32.01 -48.46 -11.28
CA PRO A 91 -31.49 -48.75 -12.61
C PRO A 91 -32.52 -48.30 -13.68
N PRO A 92 -32.08 -47.61 -14.74
CA PRO A 92 -32.94 -47.28 -15.86
C PRO A 92 -33.09 -48.54 -16.72
N GLY A 93 -34.17 -49.27 -16.53
CA GLY A 93 -34.44 -50.47 -17.32
C GLY A 93 -35.89 -50.90 -17.21
N MET A 94 -36.57 -50.89 -18.38
CA MET A 94 -37.92 -51.38 -18.65
C MET A 94 -38.98 -50.40 -18.12
N ASP A 95 -39.70 -49.70 -18.98
CA ASP A 95 -40.84 -50.30 -19.68
C ASP A 95 -40.89 -50.08 -21.19
N LYS A 96 -41.10 -51.20 -21.86
CA LYS A 96 -41.49 -51.31 -23.26
C LYS A 96 -42.99 -51.02 -23.38
N ALA A 97 -43.34 -50.31 -24.45
CA ALA A 97 -44.50 -50.52 -25.33
C ALA A 97 -45.82 -51.02 -24.71
N LYS A 98 -46.91 -50.28 -24.93
CA LYS A 98 -47.92 -50.69 -25.95
C LYS A 98 -49.02 -49.65 -26.14
N ASP A 99 -49.30 -49.48 -27.42
CA ASP A 99 -50.51 -49.02 -28.09
C ASP A 99 -51.83 -49.28 -27.34
N GLY A 100 -52.82 -48.41 -27.54
CA GLY A 100 -54.21 -48.77 -27.29
C GLY A 100 -55.18 -47.61 -27.16
N ALA A 101 -55.47 -46.96 -28.29
CA ALA A 101 -56.69 -46.18 -28.42
C ALA A 101 -57.94 -47.08 -28.32
N GLY A 102 -59.01 -46.55 -27.73
CA GLY A 102 -60.38 -47.01 -27.98
C GLY A 102 -60.92 -48.05 -27.00
N GLY A 103 -61.91 -47.65 -26.19
CA GLY A 103 -62.62 -48.59 -25.33
C GLY A 103 -63.61 -47.94 -24.38
N VAL A 104 -64.60 -47.21 -24.91
CA VAL A 104 -65.83 -46.90 -24.19
C VAL A 104 -66.50 -48.21 -23.80
N GLY A 105 -66.56 -48.51 -22.51
CA GLY A 105 -67.18 -49.72 -21.97
C GLY A 105 -67.88 -49.44 -20.64
N LYS A 106 -69.19 -49.18 -20.71
CA LYS A 106 -70.13 -49.27 -19.59
C LYS A 106 -70.08 -50.66 -18.96
N LYS A 107 -69.75 -50.77 -17.68
CA LYS A 107 -70.22 -51.82 -16.74
C LYS A 107 -70.35 -51.16 -15.36
N LYS A 108 -71.57 -50.87 -14.94
CA LYS A 108 -72.45 -51.71 -14.09
C LYS A 108 -71.88 -51.90 -12.68
N GLU A 109 -72.49 -51.13 -11.77
CA GLU A 109 -72.88 -51.47 -10.40
C GLU A 109 -72.47 -52.87 -9.93
N GLU A 110 -71.62 -52.90 -8.91
CA GLU A 110 -71.78 -53.81 -7.78
C GLU A 110 -71.63 -52.98 -6.49
N GLU A 111 -72.74 -52.84 -5.77
CA GLU A 111 -72.82 -52.39 -4.39
C GLU A 111 -72.00 -53.33 -3.50
N GLY A 112 -70.75 -52.94 -3.22
CA GLY A 112 -69.94 -53.48 -2.14
C GLY A 112 -70.33 -52.82 -0.82
N VAL A 113 -71.39 -53.35 -0.21
CA VAL A 113 -71.86 -53.03 1.14
C VAL A 113 -70.88 -53.60 2.19
N LEU A 114 -70.52 -52.75 3.15
CA LEU A 114 -69.87 -53.03 4.46
C LEU A 114 -68.35 -53.25 4.52
N SER A 115 -67.63 -52.18 4.84
CA SER A 115 -66.79 -52.14 6.06
C SER A 115 -66.42 -50.68 6.41
N ALA A 116 -67.41 -49.90 6.84
CA ALA A 116 -67.20 -48.60 7.47
C ALA A 116 -67.01 -48.82 8.97
N THR A 117 -65.81 -48.56 9.49
CA THR A 117 -65.54 -48.25 10.93
C THR A 117 -64.05 -48.10 11.27
N LYS A 118 -63.10 -48.11 10.31
CA LYS A 118 -61.66 -47.89 10.62
C LYS A 118 -60.94 -46.83 9.77
N LYS A 119 -61.62 -46.15 8.84
CA LYS A 119 -60.97 -45.16 7.95
C LYS A 119 -60.77 -43.77 8.57
N ASP A 120 -61.51 -43.45 9.62
CA ASP A 120 -61.50 -42.09 10.17
C ASP A 120 -60.26 -41.77 11.03
N GLU A 121 -59.50 -42.79 11.48
CA GLU A 121 -58.28 -42.59 12.28
C GLU A 121 -57.03 -42.36 11.42
N GLU A 122 -56.90 -43.06 10.29
CA GLU A 122 -55.73 -42.94 9.39
C GLU A 122 -55.73 -41.60 8.63
N ASP A 123 -56.91 -41.09 8.25
CA ASP A 123 -57.07 -39.80 7.58
C ASP A 123 -56.67 -38.62 8.49
N GLY A 124 -56.84 -38.77 9.81
CA GLY A 124 -56.40 -37.78 10.80
C GLY A 124 -54.87 -37.67 10.88
N SER A 125 -54.16 -38.79 10.78
CA SER A 125 -52.69 -38.82 10.79
C SER A 125 -52.10 -38.17 9.54
N LEU A 126 -52.66 -38.47 8.36
CA LEU A 126 -52.22 -37.85 7.11
C LEU A 126 -52.43 -36.33 7.10
N LEU A 127 -53.56 -35.86 7.65
CA LEU A 127 -53.85 -34.43 7.80
C LEU A 127 -52.89 -33.71 8.76
N ALA A 128 -52.36 -34.40 9.76
CA ALA A 128 -51.34 -33.84 10.66
C ALA A 128 -50.00 -33.66 9.93
N VAL A 129 -49.56 -34.69 9.19
CA VAL A 129 -48.32 -34.63 8.38
C VAL A 129 -48.40 -33.53 7.32
N LEU A 130 -49.54 -33.39 6.64
CA LEU A 130 -49.73 -32.33 5.64
C LEU A 130 -49.71 -30.92 6.27
N ARG A 131 -50.17 -30.77 7.51
CA ARG A 131 -50.06 -29.49 8.24
C ARG A 131 -48.61 -29.18 8.61
N GLU A 132 -47.86 -30.17 9.05
CA GLU A 132 -46.44 -30.03 9.40
C GLU A 132 -45.61 -29.61 8.17
N ILE A 133 -45.75 -30.32 7.05
CA ILE A 133 -45.09 -29.97 5.77
C ILE A 133 -45.47 -28.54 5.34
N ARG A 134 -46.73 -28.14 5.52
CA ARG A 134 -47.18 -26.79 5.15
C ARG A 134 -46.55 -25.71 6.03
N ASN A 135 -46.29 -26.01 7.30
CA ASN A 135 -45.62 -25.09 8.22
C ASN A 135 -44.12 -25.01 7.90
N GLU A 136 -43.44 -26.14 7.70
CA GLU A 136 -42.02 -26.14 7.29
C GLU A 136 -41.79 -25.37 5.98
N MET A 137 -42.69 -25.55 5.00
CA MET A 137 -42.63 -24.79 3.74
C MET A 137 -42.90 -23.30 3.92
N ARG A 138 -43.60 -22.90 4.99
CA ARG A 138 -43.80 -21.48 5.35
C ARG A 138 -42.51 -20.93 5.95
N ASP A 139 -41.92 -21.65 6.90
CA ASP A 139 -40.70 -21.24 7.59
C ASP A 139 -39.53 -21.13 6.60
N LEU A 140 -39.39 -22.10 5.69
CA LEU A 140 -38.37 -22.06 4.63
C LEU A 140 -38.55 -20.83 3.70
N ARG A 141 -39.79 -20.44 3.40
CA ARG A 141 -40.04 -19.22 2.60
C ARG A 141 -39.65 -17.95 3.35
N GLU A 142 -39.82 -17.94 4.67
CA GLU A 142 -39.43 -16.82 5.53
C GLU A 142 -37.91 -16.72 5.65
N GLU A 143 -37.22 -17.84 5.89
CA GLU A 143 -35.75 -17.90 5.88
C GLU A 143 -35.15 -17.46 4.54
N MET A 144 -35.74 -17.89 3.42
CA MET A 144 -35.32 -17.47 2.07
C MET A 144 -35.62 -15.99 1.80
N ARG A 145 -36.57 -15.37 2.51
CA ARG A 145 -36.82 -13.93 2.46
C ARG A 145 -35.75 -13.18 3.25
N GLU A 146 -35.49 -13.59 4.49
CA GLU A 146 -34.44 -13.00 5.32
C GLU A 146 -33.05 -13.12 4.68
N MET A 147 -32.74 -14.26 4.06
CA MET A 147 -31.47 -14.48 3.39
C MET A 147 -31.27 -13.51 2.21
N ARG A 148 -32.34 -13.25 1.44
CA ARG A 148 -32.32 -12.26 0.36
C ARG A 148 -32.09 -10.84 0.88
N GLU A 149 -32.75 -10.47 1.97
CA GLU A 149 -32.56 -9.16 2.60
C GLU A 149 -31.13 -8.99 3.13
N ARG A 150 -30.59 -10.00 3.82
CA ARG A 150 -29.19 -9.99 4.28
C ARG A 150 -28.20 -9.89 3.11
N MET A 151 -28.47 -10.58 2.00
CA MET A 151 -27.65 -10.52 0.79
C MET A 151 -27.67 -9.10 0.18
N ASN A 152 -28.83 -8.46 0.08
CA ASN A 152 -28.95 -7.10 -0.43
C ASN A 152 -28.17 -6.08 0.44
N VAL A 153 -28.27 -6.17 1.76
CA VAL A 153 -27.53 -5.27 2.68
C VAL A 153 -26.02 -5.43 2.51
N LEU A 154 -25.54 -6.67 2.35
CA LEU A 154 -24.12 -6.93 2.11
C LEU A 154 -23.66 -6.40 0.74
N GLU A 155 -24.49 -6.52 -0.29
CA GLU A 155 -24.22 -6.02 -1.64
C GLU A 155 -24.14 -4.49 -1.66
N GLU A 156 -25.08 -3.79 -1.02
CA GLU A 156 -25.02 -2.34 -0.86
C GLU A 156 -23.78 -1.89 -0.08
N GLY A 157 -23.44 -2.62 1.00
CA GLY A 157 -22.23 -2.37 1.78
C GLY A 157 -20.95 -2.53 0.95
N ARG A 158 -20.93 -3.48 0.01
CA ARG A 158 -19.82 -3.68 -0.93
C ARG A 158 -19.75 -2.54 -1.94
N ARG A 159 -20.88 -2.13 -2.51
CA ARG A 159 -20.96 -1.01 -3.47
C ARG A 159 -20.45 0.30 -2.87
N LYS A 160 -20.83 0.62 -1.63
CA LYS A 160 -20.33 1.80 -0.90
C LYS A 160 -18.83 1.75 -0.61
N LYS A 161 -18.25 0.56 -0.44
CA LYS A 161 -16.80 0.40 -0.26
C LYS A 161 -16.05 0.59 -1.57
N GLU A 162 -16.60 0.09 -2.67
CA GLU A 162 -16.06 0.23 -4.01
C GLU A 162 -16.00 1.69 -4.44
N GLU A 163 -17.09 2.43 -4.25
CA GLU A 163 -17.16 3.88 -4.48
C GLU A 163 -16.10 4.66 -3.68
N LYS A 164 -15.92 4.32 -2.39
CA LYS A 164 -14.85 4.91 -1.56
C LYS A 164 -13.43 4.58 -2.02
N VAL A 165 -13.23 3.45 -2.69
CA VAL A 165 -11.94 3.06 -3.26
C VAL A 165 -11.69 3.85 -4.53
N GLU A 166 -12.71 4.00 -5.38
CA GLU A 166 -12.67 4.80 -6.60
C GLU A 166 -12.32 6.26 -6.31
N GLU A 167 -13.00 6.90 -5.34
CA GLU A 167 -12.66 8.27 -4.91
C GLU A 167 -11.21 8.42 -4.44
N ARG A 168 -10.67 7.37 -3.79
CA ARG A 168 -9.27 7.36 -3.34
C ARG A 168 -8.32 7.20 -4.52
N MET A 169 -8.69 6.41 -5.53
CA MET A 169 -7.91 6.25 -6.76
C MET A 169 -7.83 7.57 -7.52
N ASP A 170 -8.94 8.27 -7.73
CA ASP A 170 -8.96 9.58 -8.40
C ASP A 170 -8.06 10.59 -7.68
N LYS A 171 -8.13 10.63 -6.35
CA LYS A 171 -7.27 11.51 -5.54
C LYS A 171 -5.78 11.18 -5.66
N ILE A 172 -5.45 9.90 -5.85
CA ILE A 172 -4.08 9.44 -6.10
C ILE A 172 -3.65 9.85 -7.51
N GLU A 173 -4.50 9.66 -8.50
CA GLU A 173 -4.22 10.03 -9.90
C GLU A 173 -3.93 11.52 -10.05
N VAL A 174 -4.79 12.39 -9.48
CA VAL A 174 -4.54 13.85 -9.47
C VAL A 174 -3.22 14.20 -8.79
N ARG A 175 -2.83 13.47 -7.73
CA ARG A 175 -1.54 13.67 -7.06
C ARG A 175 -0.37 13.24 -7.93
N LEU A 176 -0.50 12.13 -8.65
CA LEU A 176 0.51 11.63 -9.57
C LEU A 176 0.72 12.58 -10.75
N SER A 177 -0.35 13.04 -11.41
CA SER A 177 -0.22 14.02 -12.52
C SER A 177 0.41 15.34 -12.06
N LYS A 178 0.16 15.77 -10.82
CA LYS A 178 0.81 16.96 -10.25
C LYS A 178 2.30 16.76 -9.98
N ILE A 179 2.72 15.54 -9.68
CA ILE A 179 4.14 15.20 -9.51
C ILE A 179 4.81 15.13 -10.88
N GLU A 180 4.16 14.50 -11.86
CA GLU A 180 4.68 14.34 -13.23
C GLU A 180 4.95 15.70 -13.90
N ARG A 181 3.99 16.62 -13.86
CA ARG A 181 4.17 18.00 -14.36
C ARG A 181 5.29 18.76 -13.65
N ARG A 182 5.60 18.42 -12.40
CA ARG A 182 6.72 19.03 -11.66
C ARG A 182 8.06 18.43 -12.04
N SER A 183 8.11 17.14 -12.38
CA SER A 183 9.34 16.49 -12.83
C SER A 183 9.75 16.90 -14.25
N GLU A 184 8.80 17.10 -15.16
CA GLU A 184 9.10 17.54 -16.54
C GLU A 184 9.74 18.94 -16.58
N ASN A 185 9.36 19.83 -15.66
CA ASN A 185 9.96 21.17 -15.55
C ASN A 185 11.35 21.18 -14.88
N ILE A 186 11.84 20.04 -14.36
CA ILE A 186 13.15 19.95 -13.69
C ILE A 186 14.21 19.32 -14.62
N THR A 187 13.80 18.68 -15.72
CA THR A 187 14.71 18.13 -16.74
C THR A 187 15.15 19.17 -17.78
N ASP A 188 15.46 20.40 -17.35
CA ASP A 188 16.27 21.28 -18.19
C ASP A 188 17.71 20.75 -18.17
N GLU A 189 18.11 20.15 -19.29
CA GLU A 189 19.40 19.49 -19.56
C GLU A 189 20.64 20.34 -19.20
N THR A 190 20.47 21.66 -19.07
CA THR A 190 21.51 22.63 -18.69
C THR A 190 22.00 22.52 -17.24
N THR A 191 21.26 21.86 -16.34
CA THR A 191 21.66 21.70 -14.94
C THR A 191 22.52 20.45 -14.69
N SER A 192 22.33 19.39 -15.47
CA SER A 192 23.03 18.11 -15.26
C SER A 192 24.55 18.23 -15.47
N GLY A 193 24.99 18.89 -16.55
CA GLY A 193 26.42 19.07 -16.85
C GLY A 193 27.15 19.94 -15.83
N LYS A 194 26.50 20.99 -15.30
CA LYS A 194 27.08 21.83 -14.23
C LYS A 194 27.26 21.03 -12.94
N MET A 195 26.34 20.12 -12.65
CA MET A 195 26.39 19.29 -11.45
C MET A 195 27.49 18.23 -11.54
N GLU A 196 27.70 17.60 -12.70
CA GLU A 196 28.84 16.69 -12.92
C GLU A 196 30.18 17.39 -12.74
N GLU A 197 30.32 18.61 -13.26
CA GLU A 197 31.53 19.42 -13.09
C GLU A 197 31.78 19.77 -11.62
N ILE A 198 30.72 20.14 -10.88
CA ILE A 198 30.81 20.44 -9.44
C ILE A 198 31.21 19.19 -8.65
N VAL A 199 30.59 18.03 -8.92
CA VAL A 199 30.91 16.78 -8.24
C VAL A 199 32.34 16.33 -8.54
N GLY A 200 32.79 16.46 -9.79
CA GLY A 200 34.17 16.20 -10.19
C GLY A 200 35.16 17.09 -9.43
N LYS A 201 34.90 18.40 -9.38
CA LYS A 201 35.73 19.37 -8.63
C LYS A 201 35.75 19.07 -7.14
N VAL A 202 34.61 18.73 -6.53
CA VAL A 202 34.54 18.35 -5.12
C VAL A 202 35.33 17.06 -4.86
N ALA A 203 35.24 16.08 -5.76
CA ALA A 203 35.97 14.83 -5.62
C ALA A 203 37.49 15.04 -5.69
N GLU A 204 37.94 15.88 -6.61
CA GLU A 204 39.36 16.18 -6.79
C GLU A 204 39.91 17.07 -5.66
N LEU A 205 39.18 18.14 -5.28
CA LEU A 205 39.60 19.09 -4.25
C LEU A 205 39.57 18.50 -2.83
N GLU A 206 38.51 17.77 -2.48
CA GLU A 206 38.33 17.29 -1.10
C GLU A 206 38.99 15.94 -0.84
N PHE A 207 39.13 15.10 -1.87
CA PHE A 207 39.62 13.72 -1.72
C PHE A 207 40.92 13.43 -2.48
N GLY A 208 41.44 14.38 -3.26
CA GLY A 208 42.67 14.19 -4.04
C GLY A 208 42.58 13.04 -5.06
N ALA A 209 41.38 12.53 -5.32
CA ALA A 209 41.15 11.44 -6.23
C ALA A 209 40.86 12.01 -7.60
N ARG A 210 41.69 11.68 -8.61
CA ARG A 210 41.34 11.85 -10.04
C ARG A 210 40.23 10.87 -10.40
N ALA A 211 39.05 11.14 -9.87
CA ALA A 211 37.88 10.31 -10.00
C ALA A 211 37.16 10.67 -11.30
N ARG A 212 37.19 9.77 -12.28
CA ARG A 212 36.28 9.85 -13.42
C ARG A 212 34.90 9.34 -12.99
N VAL A 213 33.90 10.21 -13.12
CA VAL A 213 32.50 9.87 -12.89
C VAL A 213 31.97 9.27 -14.19
N LYS A 214 31.44 8.05 -14.10
CA LYS A 214 30.87 7.33 -15.25
C LYS A 214 29.47 7.79 -15.57
N LYS A 215 28.68 7.98 -14.50
CA LYS A 215 27.27 8.32 -14.60
C LYS A 215 26.81 9.01 -13.32
N MET A 216 26.02 10.05 -13.46
CA MET A 216 25.38 10.73 -12.34
C MET A 216 23.87 10.74 -12.53
N ARG A 217 23.13 10.47 -11.46
CA ARG A 217 21.66 10.53 -11.46
C ARG A 217 21.14 11.23 -10.21
N PRO A 218 20.34 12.29 -10.34
CA PRO A 218 19.59 12.82 -9.21
C PRO A 218 18.48 11.82 -8.83
N ALA A 219 18.45 11.43 -7.56
CA ALA A 219 17.49 10.48 -6.99
C ALA A 219 16.67 11.10 -5.83
N GLY A 220 16.88 12.39 -5.55
CA GLY A 220 16.24 13.12 -4.45
C GLY A 220 14.86 13.69 -4.80
N ARG A 221 14.02 13.89 -3.78
CA ARG A 221 12.82 14.75 -3.86
C ARG A 221 13.19 16.18 -3.49
N VAL A 222 12.38 17.14 -3.92
CA VAL A 222 12.52 18.57 -3.55
C VAL A 222 12.71 18.71 -2.03
N GLY A 223 13.87 19.24 -1.61
CA GLY A 223 14.26 19.42 -0.20
C GLY A 223 15.28 18.40 0.36
N GLY A 224 15.65 17.40 -0.44
CA GLY A 224 16.73 16.45 -0.14
C GLY A 224 17.33 15.94 -1.44
N GLU A 225 18.22 16.75 -2.04
CA GLU A 225 18.94 16.39 -3.25
C GLU A 225 19.89 15.23 -2.94
N ILE A 226 19.47 14.03 -3.32
CA ILE A 226 20.31 12.83 -3.31
C ILE A 226 20.85 12.67 -4.71
N ILE A 227 22.17 12.56 -4.81
CA ILE A 227 22.86 12.29 -6.06
C ILE A 227 23.46 10.89 -5.97
N ILE A 228 23.13 10.04 -6.94
CA ILE A 228 23.77 8.74 -7.12
C ILE A 228 24.87 8.91 -8.15
N VAL A 229 26.10 8.58 -7.75
CA VAL A 229 27.29 8.67 -8.60
C VAL A 229 27.84 7.27 -8.85
N GLU A 230 27.85 6.86 -10.10
CA GLU A 230 28.58 5.68 -10.57
C GLU A 230 30.00 6.11 -10.94
N MET A 231 30.99 5.46 -10.33
CA MET A 231 32.40 5.73 -10.56
C MET A 231 33.00 4.69 -11.51
N ASP A 232 33.98 5.11 -12.32
CA ASP A 232 34.69 4.20 -13.21
C ASP A 232 35.64 3.23 -12.46
N CYS A 233 36.23 3.69 -11.35
CA CYS A 233 37.23 2.94 -10.60
C CYS A 233 36.79 2.66 -9.15
N TRP A 234 36.91 1.40 -8.74
CA TRP A 234 36.60 0.97 -7.38
C TRP A 234 37.55 1.56 -6.33
N GLU A 235 38.84 1.68 -6.65
CA GLU A 235 39.83 2.27 -5.73
C GLU A 235 39.53 3.74 -5.43
N ALA A 236 39.08 4.49 -6.45
CA ALA A 236 38.67 5.88 -6.27
C ALA A 236 37.45 5.97 -5.34
N LYS A 237 36.47 5.07 -5.49
CA LYS A 237 35.32 4.96 -4.60
C LYS A 237 35.75 4.64 -3.16
N ASP A 238 36.67 3.69 -2.98
CA ASP A 238 37.16 3.30 -1.66
C ASP A 238 37.94 4.44 -0.97
N ASN A 239 38.78 5.16 -1.72
CA ASN A 239 39.48 6.34 -1.23
C ASN A 239 38.51 7.43 -0.77
N ILE A 240 37.51 7.77 -1.58
CA ILE A 240 36.46 8.73 -1.20
C ILE A 240 35.73 8.25 0.07
N MET A 241 35.41 6.96 0.16
CA MET A 241 34.71 6.40 1.31
C MET A 241 35.54 6.41 2.60
N LYS A 242 36.87 6.25 2.51
CA LYS A 242 37.79 6.39 3.66
C LYS A 242 37.93 7.83 4.08
N GLU A 243 38.05 8.73 3.11
CA GLU A 243 38.29 10.15 3.35
C GLU A 243 37.04 10.96 3.63
N LYS A 244 35.82 10.39 3.45
CA LYS A 244 34.55 11.07 3.74
C LYS A 244 34.44 11.67 5.14
N LYS A 245 35.23 11.17 6.11
CA LYS A 245 35.32 11.74 7.46
C LYS A 245 35.82 13.19 7.46
N LYS A 246 36.63 13.60 6.47
CA LYS A 246 37.11 14.97 6.27
C LYS A 246 35.95 15.95 6.01
N LEU A 247 34.82 15.47 5.47
CA LEU A 247 33.63 16.28 5.22
C LEU A 247 32.80 16.58 6.47
N GLY A 248 33.18 16.11 7.66
CA GLY A 248 32.34 16.16 8.87
C GLY A 248 31.86 17.56 9.31
N SER A 249 32.45 18.64 8.80
CA SER A 249 31.99 20.02 9.01
C SER A 249 30.91 20.48 8.03
N LYS A 250 30.74 19.78 6.90
CA LYS A 250 29.80 20.11 5.83
C LYS A 250 28.53 19.27 5.98
N LYS A 251 27.37 19.84 5.61
CA LYS A 251 26.07 19.13 5.60
C LYS A 251 25.94 18.15 4.41
N ILE A 252 27.03 17.51 4.02
CA ILE A 252 27.10 16.59 2.89
C ILE A 252 27.38 15.20 3.44
N PHE A 253 26.54 14.24 3.08
CA PHE A 253 26.69 12.85 3.49
C PHE A 253 26.96 11.98 2.28
N ILE A 254 28.03 11.20 2.35
CA ILE A 254 28.39 10.21 1.32
C ILE A 254 28.25 8.84 1.95
N ASP A 255 27.42 7.99 1.35
CA ASP A 255 27.20 6.62 1.76
C ASP A 255 27.24 5.67 0.56
N HIS A 256 27.45 4.39 0.84
CA HIS A 256 27.34 3.37 -0.20
C HIS A 256 25.90 3.30 -0.72
N ASP A 257 25.74 3.22 -2.04
CA ASP A 257 24.45 2.84 -2.60
C ASP A 257 24.21 1.36 -2.31
N LEU A 258 23.25 1.12 -1.42
CA LEU A 258 22.83 -0.20 -0.98
C LEU A 258 21.51 -0.56 -1.64
N THR A 259 21.36 -1.84 -1.99
CA THR A 259 20.09 -2.38 -2.46
C THR A 259 19.00 -2.23 -1.39
N PHE A 260 17.72 -2.32 -1.79
CA PHE A 260 16.61 -2.23 -0.84
C PHE A 260 16.71 -3.26 0.29
N GLU A 261 17.05 -4.50 -0.04
CA GLU A 261 17.26 -5.59 0.92
C GLU A 261 18.40 -5.27 1.88
N ASP A 262 19.54 -4.78 1.37
CA ASP A 262 20.68 -4.38 2.20
C ASP A 262 20.34 -3.26 3.17
N ARG A 263 19.56 -2.27 2.71
CA ARG A 263 19.09 -1.16 3.55
C ARG A 263 18.19 -1.68 4.67
N GLU A 264 17.34 -2.66 4.39
CA GLU A 264 16.45 -3.24 5.39
C GLU A 264 17.23 -4.06 6.43
N VAL A 265 18.17 -4.89 5.99
CA VAL A 265 19.07 -5.63 6.88
C VAL A 265 19.88 -4.66 7.74
N GLN A 266 20.46 -3.61 7.17
CA GLN A 266 21.16 -2.58 7.94
C GLN A 266 20.24 -1.85 8.92
N ARG A 267 18.98 -1.59 8.57
CA ARG A 267 18.01 -0.95 9.47
C ARG A 267 17.76 -1.82 10.70
N ARG A 268 17.52 -3.12 10.50
CA ARG A 268 17.34 -4.09 11.60
C ARG A 268 18.59 -4.20 12.48
N ILE A 269 19.77 -4.23 11.85
CA ILE A 269 21.06 -4.23 12.57
C ILE A 269 21.22 -2.96 13.40
N LYS A 270 20.94 -1.78 12.84
CA LYS A 270 21.02 -0.49 13.55
C LYS A 270 20.06 -0.43 14.73
N GLU A 271 18.83 -0.91 14.55
CA GLU A 271 17.83 -0.95 15.62
C GLU A 271 18.29 -1.85 16.78
N ARG A 272 18.78 -3.05 16.47
CA ARG A 272 19.35 -3.95 17.48
C ARG A 272 20.58 -3.35 18.16
N ALA A 273 21.49 -2.76 17.38
CA ALA A 273 22.67 -2.08 17.91
C ALA A 273 22.31 -0.94 18.87
N TRP A 274 21.23 -0.21 18.59
CA TRP A 274 20.72 0.84 19.48
C TRP A 274 20.23 0.28 20.81
N LYS A 275 19.44 -0.81 20.79
CA LYS A 275 18.96 -1.48 22.02
C LYS A 275 20.13 -1.93 22.90
N GLU A 276 21.12 -2.59 22.29
CA GLU A 276 22.31 -3.06 23.00
C GLU A 276 23.18 -1.90 23.53
N LYS A 277 23.28 -0.79 22.78
CA LYS A 277 23.97 0.42 23.26
C LYS A 277 23.24 1.09 24.42
N THR A 278 21.91 1.12 24.42
CA THR A 278 21.13 1.64 25.54
C THR A 278 21.28 0.78 26.80
N GLU A 279 21.59 -0.50 26.63
CA GLU A 279 21.96 -1.42 27.71
C GLU A 279 23.44 -1.28 28.15
N GLY A 280 24.19 -0.33 27.58
CA GLY A 280 25.59 -0.06 27.94
C GLY A 280 26.62 -0.99 27.31
N LYS A 281 26.24 -1.84 26.35
CA LYS A 281 27.18 -2.75 25.67
C LYS A 281 27.96 -2.01 24.58
N TRP A 282 29.22 -2.43 24.37
CA TRP A 282 30.02 -1.95 23.26
C TRP A 282 29.59 -2.67 21.97
N VAL A 283 29.23 -1.88 20.96
CA VAL A 283 28.65 -2.38 19.70
C VAL A 283 29.33 -1.74 18.50
N LYS A 284 29.79 -2.58 17.57
CA LYS A 284 30.36 -2.19 16.29
C LYS A 284 29.47 -2.70 15.15
N ILE A 285 29.11 -1.80 14.24
CA ILE A 285 28.25 -2.12 13.09
C ILE A 285 29.13 -2.25 11.85
N GLY A 286 29.08 -3.40 11.19
CA GLY A 286 29.68 -3.65 9.89
C GLY A 286 28.62 -3.84 8.80
N PHE A 287 29.06 -4.03 7.56
CA PHE A 287 28.15 -4.38 6.47
C PHE A 287 27.55 -5.76 6.71
N ARG A 288 26.21 -5.84 6.86
CA ARG A 288 25.45 -7.05 7.23
C ARG A 288 25.95 -7.76 8.51
N LYS A 289 26.74 -7.09 9.36
CA LYS A 289 27.34 -7.67 10.56
C LYS A 289 27.13 -6.75 11.77
N LEU A 290 26.91 -7.36 12.93
CA LEU A 290 26.79 -6.68 14.21
C LEU A 290 27.72 -7.39 15.19
N GLU A 291 28.73 -6.68 15.68
CA GLU A 291 29.64 -7.20 16.71
C GLU A 291 29.25 -6.60 18.06
N ILE A 292 29.03 -7.45 19.06
CA ILE A 292 28.65 -7.05 20.42
C ILE A 292 29.71 -7.60 21.37
N GLN A 293 30.36 -6.71 22.14
CA GLN A 293 31.45 -7.08 23.05
C GLN A 293 32.57 -7.92 22.37
N GLY A 294 32.83 -7.66 21.09
CA GLY A 294 33.90 -8.32 20.33
C GLY A 294 33.56 -9.73 19.81
N ARG A 295 32.28 -10.15 19.83
CA ARG A 295 31.78 -11.37 19.18
C ARG A 295 30.81 -11.04 18.05
#